data_AF-A0A359M267-F1
#
_entry.id   AF-A0A359M267-F1
#
_cell.length_a   1.000
_cell.length_b   1.000
_cell.length_c   1.000
_cell.angle_alpha   90.00
_cell.angle_beta   90.00
_cell.angle_gamma   90.00
#
_symmetry.space_group_name_H-M   'P 1'
#
loop_
_entity.id
_entity.type
_entity.pdbx_description
1 polymer ?
#
loop_
_entity_poly.entity_id
_entity_poly.type
_entity_poly.pdbx_seq_one_letter_code
_entity_poly.pdbx_strand_id
1 'polypeptide(L)' 'MGQLLDQYLRFSPVRIDGVARVLTVVNTWRGDCIRIISARLATPRERRQYLENT' A
#
# COMPACT_ATOMS: atom_id res chain seq x y z
N MET A 1 17.10 -0.11 11.54
CA MET A 1 16.85 -0.62 10.16
C MET A 1 15.36 -0.90 9.97
N GLY A 2 14.48 0.11 10.07
CA GLY A 2 13.02 -0.10 9.99
C GLY A 2 12.24 1.05 9.34
N GLN A 3 12.84 2.25 9.26
CA GLN A 3 12.18 3.44 8.69
C GLN A 3 12.35 3.60 7.17
N LEU A 4 13.24 2.83 6.52
CA LEU A 4 13.48 2.94 5.07
C LEU A 4 12.46 2.18 4.22
N LEU A 5 11.77 1.17 4.78
CA LEU A 5 10.75 0.41 4.06
C LEU A 5 9.36 1.06 4.13
N ASP A 6 9.08 1.84 5.17
CA ASP A 6 7.77 2.49 5.37
C ASP A 6 7.46 3.53 4.27
N GLN A 7 8.48 4.27 3.83
CA GLN A 7 8.34 5.20 2.69
C GLN A 7 8.07 4.47 1.37
N TYR A 8 8.55 3.24 1.22
CA TYR A 8 8.41 2.45 0.00
C TYR A 8 7.18 1.57 -0.01
N LEU A 9 6.39 1.46 1.05
CA LEU A 9 5.28 0.51 1.06
C LEU A 9 4.09 1.04 1.86
N ARG A 10 3.16 1.71 1.15
CA ARG A 10 1.91 2.19 1.73
C ARG A 10 0.75 1.35 1.18
N PHE A 11 -0.22 1.07 2.03
CA PHE A 11 -1.42 0.32 1.66
C PHE A 11 -2.60 1.24 1.76
N SER A 12 -3.42 1.24 0.72
CA SER A 12 -4.65 2.02 0.72
C SER A 12 -5.80 1.12 0.23
N PRO A 13 -6.93 1.06 0.95
CA PRO A 13 -8.11 0.41 0.44
C PRO A 13 -8.64 1.24 -0.73
N VAL A 14 -8.60 0.67 -1.93
CA VAL A 14 -9.15 1.30 -3.12
C VAL A 14 -10.43 0.59 -3.50
N ARG A 15 -11.51 1.36 -3.67
CA ARG A 15 -12.77 0.89 -4.22
C ARG A 15 -12.76 1.20 -5.71
N ILE A 16 -12.62 0.14 -6.52
CA ILE A 16 -12.60 0.26 -7.98
C ILE A 16 -14.00 -0.09 -8.52
N ASP A 17 -14.60 -1.20 -8.06
CA ASP A 17 -15.85 -1.72 -8.65
C ASP A 17 -16.79 -2.31 -7.58
N GLY A 18 -17.18 -1.53 -6.57
CA GLY A 18 -18.05 -1.99 -5.47
C GLY A 18 -17.39 -2.97 -4.47
N VAL A 19 -16.30 -3.62 -4.86
CA VAL A 19 -15.46 -4.48 -4.02
C VAL A 19 -14.29 -3.67 -3.47
N ALA A 20 -14.12 -3.65 -2.15
CA ALA A 20 -12.93 -3.11 -1.52
C ALA A 20 -11.76 -4.07 -1.76
N ARG A 21 -10.74 -3.62 -2.50
CA ARG A 21 -9.50 -4.39 -2.71
C ARG A 21 -8.36 -3.72 -1.95
N VAL A 22 -7.53 -4.54 -1.31
CA VAL A 22 -6.30 -4.08 -0.64
C VAL A 22 -5.18 -4.09 -1.66
N LEU A 23 -4.51 -2.95 -1.80
CA LEU A 23 -3.36 -2.79 -2.69
C LEU A 23 -2.08 -2.58 -1.89
N THR A 24 -1.03 -3.24 -2.36
CA THR A 24 0.36 -2.98 -1.98
C THR A 24 0.89 -1.89 -2.90
N VAL A 25 1.23 -0.71 -2.36
CA VAL A 25 1.71 0.43 -3.16
C VAL A 25 3.13 0.80 -2.78
N VAL A 26 4.01 0.76 -3.77
CA VAL A 26 5.34 1.35 -3.67
C VAL A 26 5.29 2.78 -4.16
N ASN A 27 5.71 3.71 -3.32
CA ASN A 27 5.72 5.12 -3.64
C ASN A 27 7.02 5.80 -3.22
N THR A 28 7.17 7.03 -3.66
CA THR A 28 8.19 7.95 -3.19
C THR A 28 7.59 9.35 -3.09
N TRP A 29 8.21 10.19 -2.28
CA TRP A 29 7.86 11.61 -2.15
C TRP A 29 8.79 12.45 -3.04
N ARG A 30 8.20 13.33 -3.85
CA ARG A 30 8.95 14.35 -4.61
C ARG A 30 8.39 15.72 -4.25
N GLY A 31 9.05 16.39 -3.31
CA GLY A 31 8.45 17.54 -2.63
C GLY A 31 7.17 17.11 -1.93
N ASP A 32 6.08 17.83 -2.19
CA ASP A 32 4.77 17.57 -1.56
C ASP A 32 3.90 16.57 -2.35
N CYS A 33 4.42 16.02 -3.45
CA CYS A 33 3.69 15.10 -4.31
C CYS A 33 4.10 13.64 -4.07
N ILE A 34 3.12 12.77 -3.86
CA ILE A 34 3.31 11.31 -3.85
C ILE A 34 3.42 10.84 -5.30
N ARG A 35 4.50 10.12 -5.62
CA ARG A 35 4.66 9.40 -6.89
C ARG A 35 4.54 7.90 -6.64
N ILE A 36 3.52 7.28 -7.21
CA ILE A 36 3.38 5.81 -7.20
C ILE A 36 4.38 5.22 -8.20
N ILE A 37 5.22 4.33 -7.71
CA ILE A 37 6.22 3.59 -8.51
C ILE A 37 5.64 2.24 -8.93
N SER A 38 4.89 1.58 -8.06
CA SER A 38 4.23 0.30 -8.33
C SER A 38 2.97 0.14 -7.50
N ALA A 39 1.96 -0.50 -8.07
CA ALA A 39 0.76 -0.89 -7.35
C ALA A 39 0.36 -2.31 -7.79
N ARG A 40 0.13 -3.19 -6.83
CA ARG A 40 -0.40 -4.53 -7.10
C ARG A 40 -1.43 -4.93 -6.05
N LEU A 41 -2.24 -5.93 -6.39
CA LEU A 41 -3.11 -6.58 -5.41
C LEU A 41 -2.27 -7.16 -4.26
N ALA A 42 -2.72 -6.93 -3.04
CA ALA A 42 -2.16 -7.58 -1.87
C ALA A 42 -2.50 -9.08 -1.91
N THR A 43 -1.51 -9.92 -1.64
CA THR A 43 -1.69 -11.36 -1.51
C THR A 43 -2.59 -11.67 -0.30
N PRO A 44 -3.22 -12.86 -0.21
CA PRO A 44 -4.04 -13.22 0.95
C PRO A 44 -3.29 -13.10 2.30
N ARG A 45 -1.99 -13.43 2.33
CA ARG A 45 -1.15 -13.32 3.53
C ARG A 45 -0.92 -11.87 3.94
N GLU A 46 -0.54 -11.04 2.97
CA GLU A 46 -0.38 -9.59 3.16
C GLU A 46 -1.68 -8.95 3.67
N ARG A 47 -2.82 -9.28 3.05
CA ARG A 47 -4.14 -8.81 3.49
C ARG A 47 -4.40 -9.10 4.96
N ARG A 48 -4.11 -10.32 5.43
CA ARG A 48 -4.31 -10.70 6.84
C ARG A 48 -3.43 -9.88 7.78
N GLN A 49 -2.15 -9.75 7.45
CA GLN A 49 -1.20 -8.98 8.27
C GLN A 49 -1.58 -7.49 8.39
N TYR A 50 -2.25 -6.92 7.40
CA TYR A 50 -2.68 -5.51 7.43
C TYR A 50 -4.04 -5.30 8.08
N LEU A 51 -4.97 -6.25 7.95
CA LEU A 51 -6.28 -6.19 8.63
C LEU A 51 -6.16 -6.38 10.15
N GLU A 52 -5.15 -7.12 10.62
CA GLU A 52 -4.91 -7.32 12.05
C GLU A 52 -4.30 -6.09 12.75
N ASN A 53 -3.76 -5.14 11.98
CA ASN A 53 -3.06 -3.94 12.48
C ASN A 53 -3.80 -2.62 12.17
N THR A 54 -5.06 -2.67 11.73
CA THR A 54 -5.92 -1.50 11.46
C THR A 54 -7.09 -1.50 12.43
#